data_AF-A0A314LAZ1-F1
#
_entry.id   AF-A0A314LAZ1-F1
#
_cell.length_a   1.000
_cell.length_b   1.000
_cell.length_c   1.000
_cell.angle_alpha   90.00
_cell.angle_beta   90.00
_cell.angle_gamma   90.00
#
_symmetry.space_group_name_H-M   'P 1'
#
loop_
_entity.id
_entity.type
_entity.pdbx_description
1 polymer ?
#
loop_
_entity_poly.entity_id
_entity_poly.type
_entity_poly.pdbx_seq_one_letter_code
_entity_poly.pdbx_strand_id
1 'polypeptide(L)'
;YSAMEKFMSVVENPKEFIKLDRFDGSNFTRWKDKMIFLLTALKIFYVLDPMLPAMSEPTEEDTKAERKKRQDDELLCRGHILNTLTDRLYDLYSNLKSPREIWTALQTAYENEK
;
A
#
# COMPACT_ATOMS: atom_id res chain seq x y z
N TYR A 1 -2.59 5.96 -21.75
CA TYR A 1 -1.37 5.20 -21.44
C TYR A 1 -0.42 6.08 -20.65
N SER A 2 -0.35 5.87 -19.34
CA SER A 2 0.49 6.67 -18.42
C SER A 2 1.97 6.32 -18.58
N ALA A 3 2.88 7.28 -18.37
CA ALA A 3 4.34 7.07 -18.42
C ALA A 3 4.80 5.88 -17.55
N MET A 4 4.11 5.62 -16.44
CA MET A 4 4.39 4.47 -15.56
C MET A 4 4.01 3.13 -16.18
N GLU A 5 2.93 3.05 -16.96
CA GLU A 5 2.56 1.81 -17.67
C GLU A 5 3.59 1.49 -18.74
N LYS A 6 4.05 2.53 -19.46
CA LYS A 6 5.12 2.40 -20.46
C LYS A 6 6.44 2.01 -19.80
N PHE A 7 6.77 2.55 -18.63
CA PHE A 7 7.97 2.20 -17.87
C PHE A 7 7.92 0.74 -17.39
N MET A 8 6.82 0.34 -16.75
CA MET A 8 6.63 -1.03 -16.26
C MET A 8 6.63 -2.08 -17.38
N SER A 9 6.20 -1.74 -18.59
CA SER A 9 6.22 -2.66 -19.73
C SER A 9 7.61 -2.88 -20.35
N VAL A 10 8.64 -2.10 -19.99
CA VAL A 10 10.01 -2.28 -20.48
C VAL A 10 10.96 -2.86 -19.42
N VAL A 11 10.51 -3.01 -18.17
CA VAL A 11 11.31 -3.61 -17.11
C VAL A 11 11.21 -5.13 -17.21
N GLU A 12 12.33 -5.80 -17.53
CA GLU A 12 12.42 -7.26 -17.69
C GLU A 12 12.02 -8.04 -16.43
N ASN A 13 12.23 -7.47 -15.25
CA ASN A 13 11.80 -8.06 -13.98
C ASN A 13 11.30 -6.98 -13.00
N PRO A 14 10.01 -6.59 -13.08
CA PRO A 14 9.44 -5.55 -12.24
C PRO A 14 9.55 -5.84 -10.74
N LYS A 15 9.72 -7.12 -10.36
CA LYS A 15 9.87 -7.57 -8.97
C LYS A 15 11.23 -7.21 -8.36
N GLU A 16 12.28 -7.09 -9.16
CA GLU A 16 13.62 -6.67 -8.71
C GLU A 16 13.70 -5.15 -8.50
N PHE A 17 12.96 -4.37 -9.31
CA PHE A 17 12.94 -2.90 -9.23
C PHE A 17 12.28 -2.37 -7.95
N ILE A 18 11.46 -3.20 -7.31
CA ILE A 18 10.71 -2.89 -6.09
C ILE A 18 11.22 -3.79 -4.96
N LYS A 19 12.54 -3.95 -4.84
CA LYS A 19 13.11 -4.46 -3.59
C LYS A 19 13.25 -3.28 -2.63
N LEU A 20 12.14 -2.94 -1.98
CA LEU A 20 12.17 -1.97 -0.90
C LEU A 20 12.96 -2.55 0.27
N ASP A 21 13.94 -1.79 0.76
CA ASP A 21 14.64 -2.13 1.99
C ASP A 21 13.61 -2.32 3.12
N ARG A 22 13.83 -3.31 3.98
CA ARG A 22 12.95 -3.52 5.13
C ARG A 22 13.05 -2.33 6.07
N PHE A 23 11.91 -1.75 6.41
CA PHE A 23 11.75 -0.73 7.43
C PHE A 23 11.90 -1.35 8.81
N ASP A 24 12.87 -0.84 9.56
CA ASP A 24 13.22 -1.28 10.90
C ASP A 24 12.78 -0.30 12.00
N GLY A 25 12.18 0.84 11.61
CA GLY A 25 11.85 1.98 12.46
C GLY A 25 12.62 3.24 12.08
N SER A 26 13.77 3.12 11.41
CA SER A 26 14.63 4.26 11.09
C SER A 26 14.34 4.86 9.71
N ASN A 27 14.68 6.14 9.51
CA ASN A 27 14.55 6.84 8.23
C ASN A 27 13.13 6.78 7.63
N PHE A 28 12.09 6.91 8.48
CA PHE A 28 10.70 6.75 8.08
C PHE A 28 10.31 7.58 6.85
N THR A 29 10.73 8.84 6.75
CA THR A 29 10.45 9.70 5.58
C THR A 29 10.92 9.05 4.27
N ARG A 30 12.13 8.48 4.24
CA ARG A 30 12.67 7.83 3.04
C ARG A 30 11.88 6.57 2.69
N TRP A 31 11.55 5.75 3.69
CA TRP A 31 10.74 4.56 3.47
C TRP A 31 9.33 4.93 2.98
N LYS A 32 8.70 5.95 3.60
CA LYS A 32 7.39 6.47 3.26
C LYS A 32 7.32 6.94 1.80
N ASP A 33 8.29 7.73 1.35
CA ASP A 33 8.34 8.22 -0.04
C ASP A 33 8.46 7.07 -1.04
N LYS A 34 9.32 6.08 -0.76
CA LYS A 34 9.45 4.88 -1.60
C LYS A 34 8.16 4.06 -1.62
N MET A 35 7.47 3.92 -0.49
CA MET A 35 6.19 3.20 -0.40
C MET A 35 5.07 3.93 -1.15
N ILE A 36 4.95 5.25 -1.01
CA ILE A 36 3.99 6.08 -1.76
C ILE A 36 4.22 5.91 -3.27
N PHE A 37 5.48 5.98 -3.71
CA PHE A 37 5.83 5.76 -5.11
C PHE A 37 5.37 4.38 -5.61
N LEU A 38 5.67 3.32 -4.86
CA LEU A 38 5.25 1.97 -5.19
C LEU A 38 3.73 1.84 -5.31
N LEU A 39 2.98 2.26 -4.28
CA LEU A 39 1.52 2.12 -4.28
C LEU A 39 0.86 2.97 -5.37
N THR A 40 1.46 4.11 -5.71
CA THR A 40 1.02 4.96 -6.84
C THR A 40 1.31 4.28 -8.19
N ALA A 41 2.49 3.67 -8.35
CA ALA A 41 2.84 2.90 -9.55
C ALA A 41 1.87 1.74 -9.80
N LEU A 42 1.44 1.08 -8.72
CA LEU A 42 0.45 0.01 -8.72
C LEU A 42 -1.00 0.52 -8.82
N LYS A 43 -1.22 1.84 -8.78
CA LYS A 43 -2.54 2.50 -8.78
C LYS A 43 -3.46 2.07 -7.62
N ILE A 44 -2.88 1.67 -6.49
CA ILE A 44 -3.61 1.23 -5.29
C ILE A 44 -3.48 2.21 -4.12
N PHE A 45 -2.70 3.30 -4.26
CA PHE A 45 -2.53 4.28 -3.18
C PHE A 45 -3.85 4.88 -2.66
N TYR A 46 -4.86 4.99 -3.52
CA TYR A 46 -6.18 5.53 -3.17
C TYR A 46 -6.86 4.78 -2.01
N VAL A 47 -6.53 3.51 -1.75
CA VAL A 47 -7.11 2.73 -0.65
C VAL A 47 -6.70 3.24 0.73
N LEU A 48 -5.66 4.08 0.79
CA LEU A 48 -5.18 4.72 2.02
C LEU A 48 -5.86 6.08 2.27
N ASP A 49 -6.65 6.59 1.32
CA ASP A 49 -7.28 7.90 1.42
C ASP A 49 -8.25 7.95 2.62
N PRO A 50 -8.09 8.92 3.55
CA PRO A 50 -8.98 9.05 4.67
C PRO A 50 -10.44 9.36 4.30
N MET A 51 -10.66 9.96 3.14
CA MET A 51 -11.96 10.34 2.59
C MET A 51 -12.60 9.26 1.72
N LEU A 52 -11.95 8.10 1.56
CA LEU A 52 -12.49 6.99 0.77
C LEU A 52 -13.83 6.52 1.38
N PRO A 53 -14.94 6.53 0.62
CA PRO A 53 -16.25 6.15 1.15
C PRO A 53 -16.25 4.68 1.61
N ALA A 54 -17.13 4.34 2.55
CA ALA A 54 -17.37 2.94 2.91
C ALA A 54 -17.94 2.18 1.70
N MET A 55 -17.63 0.89 1.58
CA MET A 55 -18.20 0.07 0.51
C MET A 55 -19.70 -0.10 0.75
N SER A 56 -20.54 0.48 -0.10
CA SER A 56 -22.01 0.31 -0.08
C SER A 56 -22.41 -1.15 -0.36
N GLU A 57 -23.64 -1.51 0.03
CA GLU A 57 -24.21 -2.82 -0.30
C GLU A 57 -24.32 -3.00 -1.82
N PRO A 58 -24.05 -4.21 -2.35
CA PRO A 58 -24.08 -4.45 -3.78
C PRO A 58 -25.53 -4.43 -4.30
N THR A 59 -25.86 -3.44 -5.13
CA THR A 59 -27.18 -3.33 -5.78
C THR A 59 -27.15 -3.74 -7.25
N GLU A 60 -25.99 -3.73 -7.91
CA GLU A 60 -25.81 -4.00 -9.34
C GLU A 60 -24.53 -4.83 -9.62
N GLU A 61 -24.37 -5.37 -10.84
CA GLU A 61 -23.18 -6.18 -11.21
C GLU A 61 -21.90 -5.35 -11.31
N ASP A 62 -21.99 -4.14 -11.86
CA ASP A 62 -20.84 -3.21 -11.95
C ASP A 62 -20.33 -2.81 -10.55
N THR A 63 -21.24 -2.58 -9.60
CA THR A 63 -20.87 -2.31 -8.20
C THR A 63 -20.21 -3.52 -7.53
N LYS A 64 -20.56 -4.75 -7.93
CA LYS A 64 -19.90 -5.97 -7.41
C LYS A 64 -18.47 -6.11 -7.94
N ALA A 65 -18.23 -5.80 -9.22
CA ALA A 65 -16.90 -5.84 -9.83
C ALA A 65 -15.98 -4.76 -9.22
N GLU A 66 -16.47 -3.53 -9.09
CA GLU A 66 -15.73 -2.43 -8.44
C GLU A 66 -15.40 -2.74 -6.98
N ARG A 67 -16.35 -3.31 -6.24
CA ARG A 67 -16.14 -3.75 -4.86
C ARG A 67 -15.07 -4.82 -4.76
N LYS A 68 -15.12 -5.83 -5.63
CA LYS A 68 -14.11 -6.89 -5.68
C LYS A 68 -12.73 -6.32 -5.99
N LYS A 69 -12.63 -5.42 -6.98
CA LYS A 69 -11.40 -4.73 -7.31
C LYS A 69 -10.83 -3.98 -6.10
N ARG A 70 -11.67 -3.22 -5.37
CA ARG A 70 -11.24 -2.52 -4.17
C ARG A 70 -10.73 -3.47 -3.09
N GLN A 71 -11.41 -4.60 -2.87
CA GLN A 71 -10.96 -5.62 -1.91
C GLN A 71 -9.59 -6.21 -2.30
N ASP A 72 -9.39 -6.48 -3.58
CA ASP A 72 -8.12 -6.97 -4.11
C ASP A 72 -7.02 -5.89 -3.95
N ASP A 73 -7.31 -4.63 -4.24
CA ASP A 73 -6.39 -3.49 -4.06
C ASP A 73 -6.04 -3.26 -2.57
N GLU A 74 -7.01 -3.36 -1.65
CA GLU A 74 -6.81 -3.26 -0.20
C GLU A 74 -5.90 -4.40 0.30
N LEU A 75 -6.12 -5.63 -0.19
CA LEU A 75 -5.28 -6.78 0.14
C LEU A 75 -3.84 -6.61 -0.37
N LEU A 76 -3.68 -6.18 -1.62
CA LEU A 76 -2.36 -5.90 -2.22
C LEU A 76 -1.62 -4.79 -1.47
N CYS A 77 -2.31 -3.69 -1.16
CA CYS A 77 -1.74 -2.57 -0.42
C CYS A 77 -1.25 -3.01 0.95
N ARG A 78 -2.09 -3.75 1.70
CA ARG A 78 -1.72 -4.31 3.00
C ARG A 78 -0.52 -5.24 2.89
N GLY A 79 -0.50 -6.12 1.89
CA GLY A 79 0.61 -7.04 1.64
C GLY A 79 1.92 -6.30 1.37
N HIS A 80 1.89 -5.26 0.52
CA HIS A 80 3.07 -4.46 0.24
C HIS A 80 3.59 -3.71 1.47
N ILE A 81 2.72 -3.05 2.24
CA ILE A 81 3.14 -2.37 3.47
C ILE A 81 3.83 -3.35 4.41
N LEU A 82 3.16 -4.45 4.76
CA LEU A 82 3.67 -5.46 5.70
C LEU A 82 4.96 -6.12 5.21
N ASN A 83 5.06 -6.48 3.92
CA ASN A 83 6.25 -7.15 3.38
C ASN A 83 7.52 -6.28 3.42
N THR A 84 7.35 -4.96 3.51
CA THR A 84 8.48 -4.05 3.69
C THR A 84 8.84 -3.81 5.15
N LEU A 85 8.14 -4.39 6.11
CA LEU A 85 8.49 -4.28 7.52
C LEU A 85 9.52 -5.35 7.90
N THR A 86 10.34 -5.04 8.90
CA THR A 86 11.10 -6.08 9.63
C THR A 86 10.13 -7.01 10.36
N ASP A 87 10.57 -8.24 10.65
CA ASP A 87 9.72 -9.28 11.25
C ASP A 87 9.06 -8.79 12.56
N ARG A 88 9.81 -8.06 13.41
CA ARG A 88 9.27 -7.44 14.63
C ARG A 88 8.10 -6.48 14.36
N LEU A 89 8.24 -5.61 13.37
CA LEU A 89 7.20 -4.64 13.01
C LEU A 89 6.04 -5.33 12.27
N TYR A 90 6.34 -6.32 11.44
CA TYR A 90 5.32 -7.16 10.82
C TYR A 90 4.40 -7.75 11.89
N ASP A 91 4.95 -8.41 12.91
CA ASP A 91 4.16 -9.03 13.97
C ASP A 91 3.30 -8.01 14.72
N LEU A 92 3.85 -6.83 15.00
CA LEU A 92 3.15 -5.74 15.67
C LEU A 92 1.94 -5.23 14.88
N TYR A 93 2.07 -5.06 13.57
CA TYR A 93 1.02 -4.47 12.73
C TYR A 93 0.15 -5.50 11.99
N SER A 94 0.53 -6.77 11.96
CA SER A 94 -0.16 -7.84 11.22
C SER A 94 -1.61 -8.08 11.66
N ASN A 95 -1.97 -7.73 12.89
CA ASN A 95 -3.34 -7.87 13.39
C ASN A 95 -4.31 -6.85 12.80
N LEU A 96 -3.81 -5.70 12.33
CA LEU A 96 -4.62 -4.69 11.67
C LEU A 96 -5.06 -5.20 10.29
N LYS A 97 -6.37 -5.16 10.04
CA LYS A 97 -6.97 -5.70 8.81
C LYS A 97 -7.00 -4.68 7.70
N SER A 98 -7.12 -3.40 8.04
CA SER A 98 -7.15 -2.33 7.06
C SER A 98 -5.72 -1.85 6.71
N PRO A 99 -5.35 -1.75 5.41
CA PRO A 99 -4.08 -1.13 5.02
C PRO A 99 -3.97 0.32 5.52
N ARG A 100 -5.11 1.04 5.58
CA ARG A 100 -5.18 2.41 6.10
C ARG A 100 -4.85 2.46 7.59
N GLU A 101 -5.36 1.53 8.40
CA GLU A 101 -5.04 1.48 9.82
C GLU A 101 -3.54 1.27 10.05
N ILE A 102 -2.92 0.35 9.30
CA ILE A 102 -1.47 0.12 9.37
C ILE A 102 -0.72 1.39 8.98
N TRP A 103 -1.09 2.00 7.85
CA TRP A 103 -0.45 3.22 7.35
C TRP A 103 -0.53 4.37 8.36
N THR A 104 -1.72 4.64 8.93
CA THR A 104 -1.92 5.68 9.94
C THR A 104 -1.17 5.38 11.24
N ALA A 105 -1.11 4.11 11.67
CA ALA A 105 -0.37 3.72 12.87
C ALA A 105 1.15 3.92 12.68
N LEU A 106 1.69 3.58 11.51
CA LEU A 106 3.10 3.81 11.17
C LEU A 106 3.43 5.31 11.13
N GLN A 107 2.57 6.11 10.48
CA GLN A 107 2.70 7.56 10.47
C GLN A 107 2.71 8.14 11.89
N THR A 108 1.74 7.76 12.72
CA THR A 108 1.64 8.26 14.10
C THR A 108 2.88 7.90 14.93
N ALA A 109 3.41 6.70 14.75
CA ALA A 109 4.56 6.21 15.51
C ALA A 109 5.89 6.86 15.08
N TYR A 110 6.10 7.06 13.78
CA TYR A 110 7.43 7.35 13.22
C TYR A 110 7.57 8.73 12.53
N GLU A 111 6.48 9.45 12.27
CA GLU A 111 6.52 10.74 11.56
C GLU A 111 7.09 11.88 12.43
N ASN A 112 7.20 11.67 13.75
CA ASN A 112 7.79 12.60 14.72
C ASN A 112 9.15 12.14 15.27
N GLU A 113 9.69 11.00 14.84
CA GLU A 113 11.05 10.59 15.23
C GLU A 113 12.06 11.49 14.50
N LYS A 114 12.58 12.49 15.22
CA LYS A 114 13.75 13.29 14.86
C LYS A 114 14.98 12.79 15.58
#